data_AF-A0A8S3GY34-F1
#
_entry.id   AF-A0A8S3GY34-F1
#
_cell.length_a   1.000
_cell.length_b   1.000
_cell.length_c   1.000
_cell.angle_alpha   90.00
_cell.angle_beta   90.00
_cell.angle_gamma   90.00
#
_symmetry.space_group_name_H-M   'P 1'
#
loop_
_entity.id
_entity.type
_entity.pdbx_description
1 polymer ?
#
loop_
_entity_poly.entity_id
_entity_poly.type
_entity_poly.pdbx_seq_one_letter_code
_entity_poly.pdbx_strand_id
1 'polypeptide(L)'
;GTGGTALVDITTFGFVKENWEACVNGIVQSIMLAHKNLQLGRIKINVGQVDNANINRSPASYLNNVDRGEYKDNTDHEMTVLRFESIDGKTEIGMINFYPVHAVSLNNTNLLVAGDNKGYASYLFEKLKNPPGTLPGQGSFVAAFGQSNEGDVSPNLMGPKCIDTGLPCEFYTSTCNGKTEKCIAFGPGNNMYESNVIIGQRQYDVAKDLYDNAQVFLNGNSIVNFRHTYVDMQTINVSSRFTSTGHNETTCQAALGYSFAAGTTDGPGDFDFTQSTNSTNPFWQFVAAFLAKPTQQQIQCQAPKPILLDVGLIKPIEWVPFVLPHQIFQIGQLFMVGVPGEFSTMSGRRLKITIQQALQDAKKKPR
;
A
#
# COMPACT_ATOMS: atom_id res chain seq x y z
N GLY A 1 15.44 -8.45 -9.14
CA GLY A 1 14.25 -8.91 -8.43
C GLY A 1 14.63 -9.44 -7.06
N THR A 2 13.72 -9.34 -6.09
CA THR A 2 13.84 -9.93 -4.75
C THR A 2 12.65 -10.83 -4.41
N GLY A 3 11.69 -10.99 -5.34
CA GLY A 3 10.36 -11.48 -5.03
C GLY A 3 10.26 -13.01 -4.96
N GLY A 4 11.22 -13.73 -5.55
CA GLY A 4 11.23 -15.19 -5.53
C GLY A 4 10.06 -15.83 -6.27
N THR A 5 9.34 -15.05 -7.10
CA THR A 5 8.21 -15.48 -7.91
C THR A 5 8.32 -14.88 -9.31
N ALA A 6 7.91 -15.65 -10.32
CA ALA A 6 8.21 -15.29 -11.71
C ALA A 6 7.57 -13.97 -12.14
N LEU A 7 6.33 -13.67 -11.71
CA LEU A 7 5.60 -12.49 -12.15
C LEU A 7 6.37 -11.19 -11.90
N VAL A 8 6.95 -11.05 -10.70
CA VAL A 8 7.69 -9.84 -10.31
C VAL A 8 9.12 -9.88 -10.84
N ASP A 9 9.79 -11.03 -10.79
CA ASP A 9 11.20 -11.13 -11.16
C ASP A 9 11.43 -11.00 -12.68
N ILE A 10 10.44 -11.35 -13.53
CA ILE A 10 10.52 -11.17 -15.00
C ILE A 10 10.82 -9.71 -15.38
N THR A 11 10.19 -8.75 -14.71
CA THR A 11 10.39 -7.30 -14.98
C THR A 11 11.79 -6.82 -14.62
N THR A 12 12.51 -7.60 -13.82
CA THR A 12 13.91 -7.33 -13.43
C THR A 12 14.90 -8.29 -14.08
N PHE A 13 14.48 -9.00 -15.14
CA PHE A 13 15.26 -10.01 -15.85
C PHE A 13 15.74 -11.18 -14.96
N GLY A 14 14.99 -11.48 -13.90
CA GLY A 14 15.24 -12.58 -12.98
C GLY A 14 15.56 -12.16 -11.54
N PHE A 15 15.85 -13.16 -10.72
CA PHE A 15 16.23 -13.00 -9.33
C PHE A 15 17.65 -12.41 -9.24
N VAL A 16 17.82 -11.35 -8.46
CA VAL A 16 19.12 -10.69 -8.23
C VAL A 16 19.53 -10.94 -6.80
N LYS A 17 20.41 -11.93 -6.61
CA LYS A 17 20.80 -12.47 -5.31
C LYS A 17 21.40 -11.39 -4.41
N GLU A 18 22.28 -10.56 -4.94
CA GLU A 18 22.98 -9.50 -4.21
C GLU A 18 21.99 -8.49 -3.61
N ASN A 19 20.96 -8.12 -4.39
CA ASN A 19 19.92 -7.20 -3.92
C ASN A 19 19.03 -7.86 -2.86
N TRP A 20 18.69 -9.13 -3.04
CA TRP A 20 17.92 -9.89 -2.04
C TRP A 20 18.70 -10.04 -0.72
N GLU A 21 19.98 -10.41 -0.79
CA GLU A 21 20.85 -10.54 0.38
C GLU A 21 21.02 -9.20 1.10
N ALA A 22 21.21 -8.09 0.35
CA ALA A 22 21.28 -6.75 0.93
C ALA A 22 19.99 -6.39 1.70
N CYS A 23 18.81 -6.67 1.14
CA CYS A 23 17.53 -6.43 1.80
C CYS A 23 17.38 -7.29 3.07
N VAL A 24 17.61 -8.61 2.96
CA VAL A 24 17.48 -9.54 4.09
C VAL A 24 18.45 -9.19 5.22
N ASN A 25 19.73 -8.99 4.88
CA ASN A 25 20.76 -8.65 5.86
C ASN A 25 20.48 -7.30 6.51
N GLY A 26 20.06 -6.29 5.73
CA GLY A 26 19.69 -4.98 6.26
C GLY A 26 18.51 -5.04 7.24
N ILE A 27 17.45 -5.80 6.91
CA ILE A 27 16.30 -6.01 7.81
C ILE A 27 16.76 -6.71 9.10
N VAL A 28 17.49 -7.82 8.99
CA VAL A 28 17.97 -8.58 10.16
C VAL A 28 18.89 -7.71 11.03
N GLN A 29 19.82 -6.97 10.42
CA GLN A 29 20.72 -6.07 11.13
C GLN A 29 19.97 -4.97 11.87
N SER A 30 18.94 -4.36 11.25
CA SER A 30 18.12 -3.33 11.90
C SER A 30 17.41 -3.87 13.15
N ILE A 31 16.90 -5.10 13.10
CA ILE A 31 16.27 -5.79 14.24
C ILE A 31 17.30 -6.08 15.33
N MET A 32 18.50 -6.56 14.96
CA MET A 32 19.58 -6.81 15.92
C MET A 32 20.04 -5.55 16.63
N LEU A 33 20.14 -4.42 15.92
CA LEU A 33 20.48 -3.12 16.50
C LEU A 33 19.39 -2.64 17.46
N ALA A 34 18.11 -2.72 17.07
CA ALA A 34 17.00 -2.38 17.94
C ALA A 34 16.97 -3.25 19.21
N HIS A 35 17.22 -4.56 19.08
CA HIS A 35 17.26 -5.50 20.21
C HIS A 35 18.42 -5.21 21.18
N LYS A 36 19.60 -4.87 20.67
CA LYS A 36 20.76 -4.53 21.52
C LYS A 36 20.60 -3.19 22.25
N ASN A 37 19.76 -2.30 21.73
CA ASN A 37 19.50 -0.97 22.28
C ASN A 37 18.14 -0.88 23.01
N LEU A 38 17.63 -2.01 23.52
CA LEU A 38 16.42 -2.03 24.33
C LEU A 38 16.58 -1.18 25.58
N GLN A 39 15.57 -0.38 25.87
CA GLN A 39 15.50 0.46 27.07
C GLN A 39 14.07 0.57 27.57
N LEU A 40 13.92 0.86 28.86
CA LEU A 40 12.60 1.15 29.44
C LEU A 40 12.05 2.45 28.85
N GLY A 41 10.86 2.37 28.27
CA GLY A 41 10.23 3.47 27.57
C GLY A 41 8.72 3.46 27.68
N ARG A 42 8.10 4.43 27.04
CA ARG A 42 6.64 4.58 26.92
C ARG A 42 6.30 4.99 25.50
N ILE A 43 5.09 4.63 25.07
CA ILE A 43 4.59 4.92 23.73
C ILE A 43 3.43 5.90 23.86
N LYS A 44 3.45 6.98 23.08
CA LYS A 44 2.30 7.86 22.88
C LYS A 44 1.77 7.71 21.45
N ILE A 45 0.47 7.92 21.29
CA ILE A 45 -0.21 7.93 20.00
C ILE A 45 -0.84 9.30 19.78
N ASN A 46 -0.80 9.76 18.53
CA ASN A 46 -1.56 10.93 18.09
C ASN A 46 -2.05 10.72 16.65
N VAL A 47 -3.12 11.41 16.29
CA VAL A 47 -3.80 11.25 15.01
C VAL A 47 -4.18 12.63 14.47
N GLY A 48 -3.96 12.88 13.17
CA GLY A 48 -4.29 14.14 12.52
C GLY A 48 -4.48 14.01 11.03
N GLN A 49 -4.93 15.08 10.39
CA GLN A 49 -5.22 15.10 8.95
C GLN A 49 -4.02 15.66 8.17
N VAL A 50 -3.70 15.02 7.05
CA VAL A 50 -2.72 15.52 6.07
C VAL A 50 -3.48 16.00 4.85
N ASP A 51 -3.58 17.31 4.71
CA ASP A 51 -4.24 17.91 3.55
C ASP A 51 -3.27 18.07 2.37
N ASN A 52 -3.82 18.03 1.16
CA ASN A 52 -3.07 18.23 -0.09
C ASN A 52 -1.85 17.30 -0.20
N ALA A 53 -1.95 16.04 0.22
CA ALA A 53 -0.85 15.09 0.07
C ALA A 53 -1.24 13.83 -0.69
N ASN A 54 -2.53 13.66 -1.01
CA ASN A 54 -2.98 12.59 -1.88
C ASN A 54 -4.22 12.96 -2.72
N ILE A 55 -4.48 12.16 -3.76
CA ILE A 55 -5.73 12.10 -4.54
C ILE A 55 -6.08 10.64 -4.85
N ASN A 56 -7.35 10.35 -5.17
CA ASN A 56 -7.74 9.03 -5.65
C ASN A 56 -7.41 8.87 -7.14
N ARG A 57 -6.69 7.81 -7.53
CA ARG A 57 -6.29 7.51 -8.92
C ARG A 57 -7.27 6.61 -9.68
N SER A 58 -8.32 6.13 -9.01
CA SER A 58 -9.41 5.34 -9.60
C SER A 58 -10.78 5.81 -9.08
N PRO A 59 -11.10 7.12 -9.17
CA PRO A 59 -12.31 7.68 -8.58
C PRO A 59 -13.60 7.08 -9.16
N ALA A 60 -13.60 6.69 -10.44
CA ALA A 60 -14.72 5.99 -11.07
C ALA A 60 -15.07 4.69 -10.34
N SER A 61 -14.07 3.91 -9.92
CA SER A 61 -14.26 2.68 -9.15
C SER A 61 -14.72 2.98 -7.73
N TYR A 62 -14.22 4.04 -7.11
CA TYR A 62 -14.66 4.49 -5.79
C TYR A 62 -16.17 4.80 -5.77
N LEU A 63 -16.70 5.41 -6.83
CA LEU A 63 -18.12 5.77 -6.96
C LEU A 63 -19.07 4.56 -6.94
N ASN A 64 -18.57 3.34 -7.20
CA ASN A 64 -19.38 2.12 -7.14
C ASN A 64 -19.61 1.62 -5.70
N ASN A 65 -18.95 2.19 -4.70
CA ASN A 65 -19.16 1.81 -3.30
C ASN A 65 -20.48 2.38 -2.78
N VAL A 66 -21.34 1.51 -2.24
CA VAL A 66 -22.68 1.88 -1.72
C VAL A 66 -22.61 2.69 -0.41
N ASP A 67 -21.56 2.46 0.38
CA ASP A 67 -21.25 3.06 1.67
C ASP A 67 -20.37 4.32 1.56
N ARG A 68 -20.05 4.78 0.34
CA ARG A 68 -19.19 5.95 0.13
C ARG A 68 -19.73 7.23 0.78
N GLY A 69 -21.05 7.36 0.92
CA GLY A 69 -21.72 8.52 1.50
C GLY A 69 -21.47 8.71 3.01
N GLU A 70 -20.90 7.71 3.68
CA GLU A 70 -20.49 7.79 5.09
C GLU A 70 -19.18 8.57 5.28
N TYR A 71 -18.47 8.87 4.19
CA TYR A 71 -17.15 9.50 4.23
C TYR A 71 -17.16 10.81 3.45
N LYS A 72 -16.41 11.79 3.95
CA LYS A 72 -16.26 13.09 3.31
C LYS A 72 -15.45 13.01 2.00
N ASP A 73 -14.37 12.24 2.04
CA ASP A 73 -13.36 12.18 0.98
C ASP A 73 -13.19 10.75 0.44
N ASN A 74 -12.76 10.65 -0.82
CA ASN A 74 -12.53 9.38 -1.52
C ASN A 74 -11.11 8.79 -1.30
N THR A 75 -10.32 9.43 -0.44
CA THR A 75 -9.06 8.94 0.11
C THR A 75 -9.10 9.11 1.64
N ASP A 76 -8.25 8.39 2.36
CA ASP A 76 -8.03 8.63 3.78
C ASP A 76 -6.97 9.72 3.97
N HIS A 77 -7.31 10.77 4.73
CA HIS A 77 -6.41 11.87 5.05
C HIS A 77 -5.79 11.73 6.45
N GLU A 78 -6.22 10.73 7.22
CA GLU A 78 -5.78 10.51 8.59
C GLU A 78 -4.38 9.88 8.63
N MET A 79 -3.46 10.54 9.34
CA MET A 79 -2.16 10.03 9.73
C MET A 79 -2.18 9.65 11.22
N THR A 80 -1.70 8.45 11.52
CA THR A 80 -1.45 8.00 12.91
C THR A 80 0.04 8.01 13.20
N VAL A 81 0.48 8.67 14.28
CA VAL A 81 1.87 8.71 14.75
C VAL A 81 1.99 7.98 16.09
N LEU A 82 2.97 7.09 16.19
CA LEU A 82 3.44 6.52 17.45
C LEU A 82 4.79 7.15 17.81
N ARG A 83 4.86 7.75 18.99
CA ARG A 83 6.06 8.35 19.58
C ARG A 83 6.63 7.42 20.64
N PHE A 84 7.91 7.08 20.51
CA PHE A 84 8.66 6.29 21.49
C PHE A 84 9.63 7.19 22.24
N GLU A 85 9.58 7.14 23.56
CA GLU A 85 10.46 7.91 24.44
C GLU A 85 10.86 7.11 25.68
N SER A 86 11.95 7.51 26.34
CA SER A 86 12.38 6.94 27.62
C SER A 86 11.29 7.05 28.68
N ILE A 87 11.37 6.22 29.71
CA ILE A 87 10.33 6.17 30.76
C ILE A 87 10.09 7.52 31.46
N ASP A 88 11.15 8.33 31.60
CA ASP A 88 11.10 9.69 32.17
C ASP A 88 10.70 10.77 31.15
N GLY A 89 10.58 10.41 29.86
CA GLY A 89 10.23 11.30 28.76
C GLY A 89 11.33 12.26 28.32
N LYS A 90 12.56 12.12 28.83
CA LYS A 90 13.66 13.04 28.50
C LYS A 90 14.41 12.68 27.22
N THR A 91 14.41 11.41 26.85
CA THR A 91 15.09 10.91 25.65
C THR A 91 14.06 10.48 24.62
N GLU A 92 14.13 11.10 23.45
CA GLU A 92 13.33 10.71 22.29
C GLU A 92 14.01 9.54 21.58
N ILE A 93 13.29 8.42 21.41
CA ILE A 93 13.85 7.19 20.83
C ILE A 93 13.57 7.10 19.34
N GLY A 94 12.34 7.42 18.93
CA GLY A 94 11.94 7.34 17.53
C GLY A 94 10.44 7.52 17.33
N MET A 95 10.01 7.35 16.09
CA MET A 95 8.60 7.30 15.72
C MET A 95 8.32 6.33 14.58
N ILE A 96 7.10 5.81 14.55
CA ILE A 96 6.51 5.22 13.34
C ILE A 96 5.19 5.92 13.07
N ASN A 97 4.90 6.22 11.81
CA ASN A 97 3.58 6.71 11.42
C ASN A 97 3.01 5.90 10.24
N PHE A 98 1.69 6.00 10.06
CA PHE A 98 0.97 5.35 8.96
C PHE A 98 0.09 6.39 8.28
N TYR A 99 0.22 6.51 6.96
CA TYR A 99 -0.55 7.44 6.13
C TYR A 99 -0.66 6.90 4.69
N PRO A 100 -1.87 6.80 4.11
CA PRO A 100 -2.03 6.20 2.80
C PRO A 100 -1.67 7.17 1.67
N VAL A 101 -0.56 6.91 1.00
CA VAL A 101 -0.17 7.54 -0.27
C VAL A 101 0.90 6.70 -0.95
N HIS A 102 0.76 6.43 -2.25
CA HIS A 102 1.81 5.71 -2.99
C HIS A 102 3.16 6.47 -2.97
N ALA A 103 4.24 5.70 -2.84
CA ALA A 103 5.61 6.16 -2.96
C ALA A 103 6.03 6.22 -4.45
N VAL A 104 5.33 7.04 -5.24
CA VAL A 104 5.49 7.16 -6.71
C VAL A 104 5.56 8.63 -7.17
N SER A 105 6.11 9.52 -6.33
CA SER A 105 6.38 10.90 -6.75
C SER A 105 7.51 10.96 -7.79
N LEU A 106 8.50 10.08 -7.66
CA LEU A 106 9.50 9.79 -8.67
C LEU A 106 8.90 8.81 -9.68
N ASN A 107 8.70 9.27 -10.91
CA ASN A 107 8.05 8.46 -11.95
C ASN A 107 9.01 7.41 -12.55
N ASN A 108 8.50 6.61 -13.48
CA ASN A 108 9.22 5.53 -14.15
C ASN A 108 10.41 5.96 -15.04
N THR A 109 10.65 7.26 -15.22
CA THR A 109 11.84 7.78 -15.92
C THR A 109 13.04 8.00 -14.99
N ASN A 110 12.82 7.96 -13.68
CA ASN A 110 13.88 8.06 -12.69
C ASN A 110 14.77 6.80 -12.68
N LEU A 111 16.09 7.01 -12.70
CA LEU A 111 17.09 5.94 -12.64
C LEU A 111 17.86 5.89 -11.31
N LEU A 112 17.48 6.71 -10.34
CA LEU A 112 18.16 6.83 -9.04
C LEU A 112 17.41 6.06 -7.96
N VAL A 113 18.13 5.25 -7.18
CA VAL A 113 17.56 4.57 -6.00
C VAL A 113 17.18 5.61 -4.96
N ALA A 114 15.93 5.60 -4.50
CA ALA A 114 15.41 6.54 -3.52
C ALA A 114 14.27 5.92 -2.70
N GLY A 115 14.03 6.44 -1.49
CA GLY A 115 12.87 6.09 -0.66
C GLY A 115 11.59 6.87 -1.01
N ASP A 116 11.61 7.63 -2.11
CA ASP A 116 10.52 8.50 -2.57
C ASP A 116 10.01 9.45 -1.46
N ASN A 117 8.73 9.84 -1.51
CA ASN A 117 8.18 10.90 -0.68
C ASN A 117 8.16 10.51 0.81
N LYS A 118 7.90 9.23 1.13
CA LYS A 118 7.97 8.71 2.51
C LYS A 118 9.40 8.66 3.02
N GLY A 119 10.35 8.21 2.20
CA GLY A 119 11.77 8.20 2.56
C GLY A 119 12.31 9.62 2.77
N TYR A 120 11.85 10.59 1.98
CA TYR A 120 12.18 12.00 2.20
C TYR A 120 11.60 12.53 3.53
N ALA A 121 10.36 12.18 3.86
CA ALA A 121 9.75 12.55 5.14
C ALA A 121 10.50 11.95 6.35
N SER A 122 10.86 10.66 6.28
CA SER A 122 11.74 9.98 7.23
C SER A 122 13.07 10.72 7.40
N TYR A 123 13.73 11.02 6.28
CA TYR A 123 15.01 11.74 6.25
C TYR A 123 14.93 13.12 6.95
N LEU A 124 13.89 13.92 6.68
CA LEU A 124 13.71 15.21 7.33
C LEU A 124 13.56 15.08 8.86
N PHE A 125 12.84 14.05 9.30
CA PHE A 125 12.62 13.80 10.73
C PHE A 125 13.89 13.34 11.43
N GLU A 126 14.61 12.39 10.86
CA GLU A 126 15.89 11.92 11.41
C GLU A 126 16.93 13.03 11.42
N LYS A 127 16.98 13.85 10.37
CA LYS A 127 17.87 15.02 10.31
C LYS A 127 17.54 16.05 11.39
N LEU A 128 16.26 16.25 11.71
CA LEU A 128 15.84 17.16 12.77
C LEU A 128 16.24 16.65 14.16
N LYS A 129 15.99 15.36 14.43
CA LYS A 129 16.08 14.79 15.79
C LYS A 129 17.47 14.29 16.16
N ASN A 130 18.28 13.90 15.18
CA ASN A 130 19.67 13.52 15.44
C ASN A 130 20.58 14.76 15.58
N PRO A 131 21.66 14.69 16.38
CA PRO A 131 22.53 15.84 16.65
C PRO A 131 23.07 16.53 15.37
N PRO A 132 23.27 17.85 15.39
CA PRO A 132 23.90 18.56 14.27
C PRO A 132 25.24 17.93 13.88
N GLY A 133 25.44 17.72 12.58
CA GLY A 133 26.62 17.04 12.05
C GLY A 133 26.47 15.52 11.89
N THR A 134 25.36 14.92 12.35
CA THR A 134 25.04 13.52 12.04
C THR A 134 24.76 13.37 10.54
N LEU A 135 25.43 12.42 9.89
CA LEU A 135 25.25 12.15 8.47
C LEU A 135 23.91 11.42 8.21
N PRO A 136 23.29 11.57 7.01
CA PRO A 136 22.09 10.82 6.65
C PRO A 136 22.30 9.30 6.81
N GLY A 137 21.32 8.62 7.42
CA GLY A 137 21.41 7.18 7.73
C GLY A 137 22.24 6.84 8.97
N GLN A 138 22.71 7.83 9.72
CA GLN A 138 23.33 7.68 11.03
C GLN A 138 22.48 8.35 12.12
N GLY A 139 22.82 8.09 13.38
CA GLY A 139 22.12 8.63 14.54
C GLY A 139 21.31 7.56 15.29
N SER A 140 20.85 7.93 16.48
CA SER A 140 20.10 7.02 17.36
C SER A 140 18.59 7.15 17.19
N PHE A 141 18.09 8.31 16.75
CA PHE A 141 16.67 8.53 16.50
C PHE A 141 16.28 7.95 15.15
N VAL A 142 15.22 7.15 15.12
CA VAL A 142 14.69 6.50 13.91
C VAL A 142 13.28 7.01 13.63
N ALA A 143 13.00 7.38 12.37
CA ALA A 143 11.68 7.79 11.92
C ALA A 143 11.20 6.93 10.75
N ALA A 144 10.22 6.06 10.99
CA ALA A 144 9.66 5.20 9.95
C ALA A 144 8.30 5.71 9.43
N PHE A 145 8.20 5.95 8.12
CA PHE A 145 6.96 6.31 7.45
C PHE A 145 6.32 5.12 6.74
N GLY A 146 5.31 4.54 7.37
CA GLY A 146 4.58 3.36 6.90
C GLY A 146 3.43 3.68 5.95
N GLN A 147 3.03 2.65 5.22
CA GLN A 147 1.84 2.62 4.36
C GLN A 147 0.57 2.27 5.13
N SER A 148 -0.60 2.46 4.52
CA SER A 148 -1.88 2.06 5.11
C SER A 148 -2.75 1.38 4.04
N ASN A 149 -3.83 2.03 3.61
CA ASN A 149 -4.70 1.57 2.54
C ASN A 149 -4.58 2.49 1.32
N GLU A 150 -3.40 2.48 0.70
CA GLU A 150 -3.03 3.37 -0.41
C GLU A 150 -3.36 2.84 -1.81
N GLY A 151 -3.96 1.66 -1.97
CA GLY A 151 -4.08 0.96 -3.26
C GLY A 151 -4.62 1.79 -4.44
N ASP A 152 -5.50 2.76 -4.16
CA ASP A 152 -6.08 3.72 -5.10
C ASP A 152 -5.67 5.18 -4.83
N VAL A 153 -4.57 5.41 -4.12
CA VAL A 153 -4.16 6.71 -3.58
C VAL A 153 -2.82 7.17 -4.15
N SER A 154 -2.83 8.27 -4.91
CA SER A 154 -1.67 8.82 -5.62
C SER A 154 -1.15 10.11 -4.97
N PRO A 155 0.18 10.37 -5.00
CA PRO A 155 0.77 11.66 -4.62
C PRO A 155 0.67 12.73 -5.72
N ASN A 156 0.19 12.38 -6.92
CA ASN A 156 0.26 13.22 -8.12
C ASN A 156 -0.94 14.18 -8.23
N LEU A 157 -0.96 15.20 -7.38
CA LEU A 157 -2.12 16.05 -7.09
C LEU A 157 -2.64 16.90 -8.26
N MET A 158 -1.87 17.09 -9.33
CA MET A 158 -2.35 17.85 -10.50
C MET A 158 -3.36 17.04 -11.34
N GLY A 159 -3.57 15.77 -10.99
CA GLY A 159 -4.52 14.88 -11.63
C GLY A 159 -4.09 14.43 -13.02
N PRO A 160 -4.79 13.44 -13.59
CA PRO A 160 -4.44 12.84 -14.87
C PRO A 160 -4.80 13.75 -16.05
N LYS A 161 -3.82 14.01 -16.92
CA LYS A 161 -3.98 14.82 -18.13
C LYS A 161 -3.33 14.13 -19.33
N CYS A 162 -3.87 14.43 -20.50
CA CYS A 162 -3.31 14.04 -21.77
C CYS A 162 -2.09 14.89 -22.10
N ILE A 163 -0.91 14.28 -22.14
CA ILE A 163 0.36 15.00 -22.34
C ILE A 163 0.48 15.69 -23.71
N ASP A 164 -0.32 15.26 -24.70
CA ASP A 164 -0.33 15.81 -26.05
C ASP A 164 -1.28 16.99 -26.24
N THR A 165 -2.37 17.06 -25.46
CA THR A 165 -3.41 18.10 -25.61
C THR A 165 -3.56 19.00 -24.38
N GLY A 166 -3.05 18.59 -23.22
CA GLY A 166 -3.25 19.25 -21.93
C GLY A 166 -4.65 19.07 -21.32
N LEU A 167 -5.56 18.36 -22.01
CA LEU A 167 -6.92 18.11 -21.53
C LEU A 167 -6.95 17.05 -20.42
N PRO A 168 -7.98 17.03 -19.56
CA PRO A 168 -8.20 15.91 -18.64
C PRO A 168 -8.34 14.58 -19.39
N CYS A 169 -7.81 13.50 -18.81
CA CYS A 169 -8.04 12.17 -19.35
C CYS A 169 -9.52 11.75 -19.27
N GLU A 170 -9.89 10.73 -20.06
CA GLU A 170 -11.17 10.06 -19.91
C GLU A 170 -11.28 9.42 -18.51
N PHE A 171 -12.39 9.67 -17.82
CA PHE A 171 -12.56 9.45 -16.39
C PHE A 171 -12.63 7.97 -15.98
N TYR A 172 -13.20 7.10 -16.82
CA TYR A 172 -13.39 5.68 -16.49
C TYR A 172 -12.21 4.80 -16.90
N THR A 173 -11.59 5.12 -18.03
CA THR A 173 -10.59 4.29 -18.70
C THR A 173 -9.17 4.83 -18.54
N SER A 174 -9.02 6.06 -18.04
CA SER A 174 -7.73 6.76 -17.93
C SER A 174 -7.02 6.82 -19.28
N THR A 175 -7.74 7.24 -20.33
CA THR A 175 -7.21 7.28 -21.70
C THR A 175 -7.25 8.68 -22.32
N CYS A 176 -6.42 8.84 -23.34
CA CYS A 176 -6.35 9.99 -24.24
C CYS A 176 -6.49 9.47 -25.66
N ASN A 177 -7.61 9.76 -26.32
CA ASN A 177 -7.96 9.17 -27.62
C ASN A 177 -7.89 7.63 -27.61
N GLY A 178 -8.39 7.01 -26.53
CA GLY A 178 -8.45 5.55 -26.37
C GLY A 178 -7.12 4.88 -25.98
N LYS A 179 -6.08 5.66 -25.70
CA LYS A 179 -4.73 5.20 -25.35
C LYS A 179 -4.32 5.61 -23.94
N THR A 180 -3.70 4.73 -23.17
CA THR A 180 -3.30 4.97 -21.77
C THR A 180 -1.95 5.67 -21.66
N GLU A 181 -1.06 5.46 -22.63
CA GLU A 181 0.34 5.90 -22.64
C GLU A 181 0.49 7.42 -22.49
N LYS A 182 -0.54 8.16 -22.89
CA LYS A 182 -0.58 9.62 -22.85
C LYS A 182 -1.30 10.19 -21.64
N CYS A 183 -1.99 9.37 -20.85
CA CYS A 183 -2.73 9.80 -19.69
C CYS A 183 -1.87 9.70 -18.43
N ILE A 184 -1.32 10.82 -17.98
CA ILE A 184 -0.36 10.86 -16.86
C ILE A 184 -0.82 11.86 -15.80
N ALA A 185 -0.76 11.46 -14.54
CA ALA A 185 -0.94 12.35 -13.40
C ALA A 185 0.40 12.96 -12.98
N PHE A 186 0.40 14.26 -12.67
CA PHE A 186 1.61 14.99 -12.30
C PHE A 186 1.61 15.40 -10.83
N GLY A 187 2.78 15.35 -10.22
CA GLY A 187 3.03 15.87 -8.88
C GLY A 187 2.93 17.40 -8.81
N PRO A 188 2.90 17.98 -7.61
CA PRO A 188 2.67 19.41 -7.41
C PRO A 188 3.88 20.31 -7.71
N GLY A 189 5.07 19.74 -7.98
CA GLY A 189 6.30 20.50 -8.29
C GLY A 189 6.53 20.67 -9.78
N ASN A 190 7.52 21.48 -10.16
CA ASN A 190 7.88 21.68 -11.58
C ASN A 190 8.53 20.44 -12.21
N ASN A 191 9.00 19.50 -11.39
CA ASN A 191 9.54 18.22 -11.81
C ASN A 191 9.28 17.15 -10.73
N MET A 192 9.68 15.90 -11.01
CA MET A 192 9.46 14.77 -10.11
C MET A 192 10.21 14.91 -8.77
N TYR A 193 11.41 15.50 -8.76
CA TYR A 193 12.21 15.67 -7.54
C TYR A 193 11.58 16.73 -6.63
N GLU A 194 11.11 17.83 -7.20
CA GLU A 194 10.40 18.87 -6.45
C GLU A 194 9.06 18.33 -5.93
N SER A 195 8.33 17.56 -6.74
CA SER A 195 7.10 16.89 -6.32
C SER A 195 7.33 15.95 -5.14
N ASN A 196 8.39 15.14 -5.21
CA ASN A 196 8.83 14.25 -4.15
C ASN A 196 9.12 15.00 -2.84
N VAL A 197 9.83 16.14 -2.93
CA VAL A 197 10.12 17.02 -1.79
C VAL A 197 8.83 17.60 -1.20
N ILE A 198 7.93 18.14 -2.03
CA ILE A 198 6.67 18.75 -1.58
C ILE A 198 5.80 17.73 -0.84
N ILE A 199 5.60 16.55 -1.42
CA ILE A 199 4.74 15.51 -0.81
C ILE A 199 5.38 14.93 0.46
N GLY A 200 6.70 14.74 0.47
CA GLY A 200 7.42 14.29 1.67
C GLY A 200 7.39 15.34 2.78
N GLN A 201 7.57 16.62 2.46
CA GLN A 201 7.50 17.73 3.42
C GLN A 201 6.12 17.80 4.08
N ARG A 202 5.02 17.70 3.31
CA ARG A 202 3.65 17.72 3.86
C ARG A 202 3.40 16.57 4.84
N GLN A 203 3.89 15.37 4.53
CA GLN A 203 3.82 14.24 5.46
C GLN A 203 4.64 14.50 6.73
N TYR A 204 5.86 15.01 6.58
CA TYR A 204 6.75 15.33 7.68
C TYR A 204 6.18 16.42 8.61
N ASP A 205 5.63 17.50 8.07
CA ASP A 205 5.13 18.63 8.85
C ASP A 205 4.03 18.19 9.81
N VAL A 206 3.05 17.43 9.31
CA VAL A 206 1.97 16.86 10.12
C VAL A 206 2.50 15.81 11.08
N ALA A 207 3.40 14.92 10.65
CA ALA A 207 3.98 13.92 11.53
C ALA A 207 4.72 14.55 12.71
N LYS A 208 5.46 15.63 12.46
CA LYS A 208 6.21 16.39 13.48
C LYS A 208 5.25 17.06 14.46
N ASP A 209 4.21 17.73 13.96
CA ASP A 209 3.19 18.36 14.82
C ASP A 209 2.51 17.32 15.72
N LEU A 210 2.08 16.19 15.15
CA LEU A 210 1.47 15.09 15.88
C LEU A 210 2.42 14.48 16.92
N TYR A 211 3.69 14.32 16.57
CA TYR A 211 4.73 13.81 17.46
C TYR A 211 4.96 14.74 18.66
N ASP A 212 5.10 16.04 18.42
CA ASP A 212 5.36 17.04 19.45
C ASP A 212 4.14 17.22 20.38
N ASN A 213 2.93 17.10 19.83
CA ASN A 213 1.68 17.25 20.58
C ASN A 213 1.08 15.93 21.10
N ALA A 214 1.77 14.79 20.99
CA ALA A 214 1.25 13.51 21.44
C ALA A 214 1.05 13.48 22.97
N GLN A 215 -0.19 13.30 23.42
CA GLN A 215 -0.55 13.23 24.86
C GLN A 215 -1.13 11.88 25.29
N VAL A 216 -1.69 11.10 24.37
CA VAL A 216 -2.35 9.82 24.69
C VAL A 216 -1.30 8.74 24.81
N PHE A 217 -1.15 8.15 26.00
CA PHE A 217 -0.29 6.99 26.20
C PHE A 217 -0.96 5.71 25.68
N LEU A 218 -0.15 4.76 25.20
CA LEU A 218 -0.58 3.38 24.99
C LEU A 218 -0.34 2.58 26.27
N ASN A 219 -1.18 2.81 27.27
CA ASN A 219 -1.05 2.32 28.65
C ASN A 219 -2.07 1.23 29.02
N GLY A 220 -2.73 0.59 28.04
CA GLY A 220 -3.62 -0.54 28.30
C GLY A 220 -2.89 -1.79 28.82
N ASN A 221 -2.92 -2.04 30.14
CA ASN A 221 -2.46 -3.25 30.86
C ASN A 221 -1.14 -3.90 30.37
N SER A 222 -0.23 -3.15 29.73
CA SER A 222 1.01 -3.67 29.14
C SER A 222 0.80 -4.89 28.22
N ILE A 223 -0.33 -4.96 27.51
CA ILE A 223 -0.59 -6.08 26.60
C ILE A 223 0.13 -5.80 25.27
N VAL A 224 1.22 -6.53 25.04
CA VAL A 224 1.77 -6.77 23.72
C VAL A 224 1.33 -8.16 23.30
N ASN A 225 0.54 -8.26 22.24
CA ASN A 225 0.03 -9.54 21.75
C ASN A 225 0.09 -9.57 20.23
N PHE A 226 0.12 -10.76 19.67
CA PHE A 226 0.09 -10.93 18.23
C PHE A 226 -0.65 -12.21 17.84
N ARG A 227 -1.24 -12.21 16.65
CA ARG A 227 -1.70 -13.42 15.97
C ARG A 227 -1.13 -13.41 14.57
N HIS A 228 -0.68 -14.57 14.12
CA HIS A 228 -0.16 -14.77 12.80
C HIS A 228 -0.68 -16.10 12.26
N THR A 229 -1.02 -16.12 10.98
CA THR A 229 -1.38 -17.34 10.28
C THR A 229 -1.01 -17.22 8.81
N TYR A 230 -0.70 -18.37 8.22
CA TYR A 230 -0.58 -18.53 6.78
C TYR A 230 -1.90 -19.06 6.26
N VAL A 231 -2.48 -18.37 5.27
CA VAL A 231 -3.77 -18.74 4.70
C VAL A 231 -3.57 -19.03 3.22
N ASP A 232 -3.97 -20.22 2.79
CA ASP A 232 -4.11 -20.53 1.37
C ASP A 232 -5.30 -19.75 0.80
N MET A 233 -4.99 -18.76 -0.04
CA MET A 233 -5.98 -17.85 -0.62
C MET A 233 -6.69 -18.43 -1.84
N GLN A 234 -6.32 -19.62 -2.32
CA GLN A 234 -6.87 -20.16 -3.57
C GLN A 234 -8.30 -20.67 -3.44
N THR A 235 -8.73 -21.10 -2.23
CA THR A 235 -10.01 -21.79 -2.02
C THR A 235 -10.68 -21.46 -0.68
N ILE A 236 -10.57 -20.21 -0.23
CA ILE A 236 -11.20 -19.77 1.03
C ILE A 236 -12.70 -19.65 0.82
N ASN A 237 -13.47 -20.37 1.65
CA ASN A 237 -14.91 -20.16 1.76
C ASN A 237 -15.21 -18.85 2.50
N VAL A 238 -15.85 -17.91 1.82
CA VAL A 238 -16.28 -16.62 2.34
C VAL A 238 -17.75 -16.72 2.72
N SER A 239 -18.04 -16.58 4.01
CA SER A 239 -19.41 -16.61 4.51
C SER A 239 -20.26 -15.49 3.92
N SER A 240 -21.55 -15.78 3.65
CA SER A 240 -22.52 -14.85 3.08
C SER A 240 -22.56 -13.46 3.72
N ARG A 241 -22.31 -13.38 5.03
CA ARG A 241 -22.24 -12.10 5.77
C ARG A 241 -21.13 -11.15 5.29
N PHE A 242 -20.15 -11.64 4.54
CA PHE A 242 -19.04 -10.85 3.98
C PHE A 242 -19.12 -10.72 2.45
N THR A 243 -20.24 -11.14 1.85
CA THR A 243 -20.44 -11.14 0.40
C THR A 243 -21.56 -10.17 0.03
N SER A 244 -21.48 -9.59 -1.15
CA SER A 244 -22.58 -8.78 -1.71
C SER A 244 -23.69 -9.63 -2.33
N THR A 245 -23.44 -10.92 -2.61
CA THR A 245 -24.41 -11.85 -3.19
C THR A 245 -25.40 -12.39 -2.17
N GLY A 246 -25.07 -12.32 -0.87
CA GLY A 246 -25.87 -12.92 0.20
C GLY A 246 -25.74 -14.43 0.32
N HIS A 247 -24.83 -15.04 -0.45
CA HIS A 247 -24.55 -16.48 -0.45
C HIS A 247 -23.12 -16.75 0.02
N ASN A 248 -22.83 -17.97 0.47
CA ASN A 248 -21.44 -18.34 0.72
C ASN A 248 -20.72 -18.40 -0.64
N GLU A 249 -19.60 -17.71 -0.74
CA GLU A 249 -18.76 -17.66 -1.93
C GLU A 249 -17.40 -18.29 -1.65
N THR A 250 -16.56 -18.44 -2.67
CA THR A 250 -15.19 -18.92 -2.52
C THR A 250 -14.23 -17.97 -3.24
N THR A 251 -13.02 -17.80 -2.71
CA THR A 251 -11.95 -17.13 -3.47
C THR A 251 -11.56 -17.94 -4.71
N CYS A 252 -10.89 -17.27 -5.66
CA CYS A 252 -10.42 -17.89 -6.90
C CYS A 252 -8.92 -18.10 -6.85
N GLN A 253 -8.41 -18.99 -7.71
CA GLN A 253 -6.98 -18.99 -8.01
C GLN A 253 -6.56 -17.66 -8.62
N ALA A 254 -5.32 -17.25 -8.41
CA ALA A 254 -4.83 -15.95 -8.84
C ALA A 254 -4.86 -15.79 -10.37
N ALA A 255 -5.45 -14.69 -10.83
CA ALA A 255 -5.44 -14.28 -12.23
C ALA A 255 -5.41 -12.75 -12.35
N LEU A 256 -4.63 -12.26 -13.31
CA LEU A 256 -4.50 -10.85 -13.64
C LEU A 256 -5.43 -10.52 -14.81
N GLY A 257 -6.18 -9.44 -14.68
CA GLY A 257 -7.12 -9.00 -15.72
C GLY A 257 -6.44 -8.18 -16.81
N TYR A 258 -7.12 -7.91 -17.90
CA TYR A 258 -6.58 -7.07 -18.99
C TYR A 258 -6.10 -5.70 -18.51
N SER A 259 -6.84 -5.04 -17.60
CA SER A 259 -6.45 -3.74 -17.05
C SER A 259 -5.17 -3.77 -16.20
N PHE A 260 -4.62 -4.93 -15.85
CA PHE A 260 -3.28 -5.01 -15.25
C PHE A 260 -2.22 -4.43 -16.21
N ALA A 261 -2.30 -4.76 -17.50
CA ALA A 261 -1.34 -4.29 -18.49
C ALA A 261 -1.55 -2.81 -18.90
N ALA A 262 -2.65 -2.20 -18.48
CA ALA A 262 -2.92 -0.77 -18.69
C ALA A 262 -2.15 0.15 -17.74
N GLY A 263 -1.56 -0.40 -16.67
CA GLY A 263 -0.92 0.37 -15.62
C GLY A 263 -1.89 1.32 -14.92
N THR A 264 -1.38 2.47 -14.45
CA THR A 264 -2.19 3.52 -13.81
C THR A 264 -1.82 4.89 -14.34
N THR A 265 -2.51 5.94 -13.90
CA THR A 265 -2.12 7.33 -14.24
C THR A 265 -0.78 7.75 -13.63
N ASP A 266 -0.26 7.03 -12.62
CA ASP A 266 1.06 7.28 -12.02
C ASP A 266 2.21 6.64 -12.80
N GLY A 267 1.86 5.75 -13.74
CA GLY A 267 2.77 4.94 -14.52
C GLY A 267 1.95 4.13 -15.51
N PRO A 268 1.66 4.69 -16.70
CA PRO A 268 0.79 4.03 -17.66
C PRO A 268 1.48 2.77 -18.20
N GLY A 269 0.66 1.80 -18.54
CA GLY A 269 1.07 0.64 -19.32
C GLY A 269 1.31 1.00 -20.78
N ASP A 270 1.40 -0.03 -21.62
CA ASP A 270 1.66 0.10 -23.05
C ASP A 270 0.59 -0.68 -23.85
N PHE A 271 0.62 -0.58 -25.17
CA PHE A 271 -0.29 -1.22 -26.11
C PHE A 271 -1.75 -0.75 -26.01
N ASP A 272 -2.69 -1.57 -26.50
CA ASP A 272 -4.12 -1.30 -26.57
C ASP A 272 -4.87 -1.59 -25.26
N PHE A 273 -4.15 -1.72 -24.14
CA PHE A 273 -4.76 -1.96 -22.83
C PHE A 273 -5.31 -0.67 -22.22
N THR A 274 -6.52 -0.78 -21.65
CA THR A 274 -7.20 0.32 -20.95
C THR A 274 -7.63 -0.13 -19.55
N GLN A 275 -7.71 0.83 -18.63
CA GLN A 275 -8.29 0.57 -17.31
C GLN A 275 -9.80 0.36 -17.45
N SER A 276 -10.41 -0.33 -16.48
CA SER A 276 -11.84 -0.61 -16.44
C SER A 276 -12.38 -1.45 -17.62
N THR A 277 -11.53 -2.27 -18.26
CA THR A 277 -11.98 -3.12 -19.37
C THR A 277 -12.63 -4.41 -18.87
N ASN A 278 -13.84 -4.67 -19.36
CA ASN A 278 -14.58 -5.93 -19.13
C ASN A 278 -14.68 -6.77 -20.41
N SER A 279 -13.91 -6.41 -21.45
CA SER A 279 -13.85 -7.10 -22.74
C SER A 279 -12.48 -7.69 -22.99
N THR A 280 -12.40 -8.70 -23.86
CA THR A 280 -11.15 -9.34 -24.27
C THR A 280 -10.75 -8.94 -25.69
N ASN A 281 -9.46 -9.09 -26.01
CA ASN A 281 -8.94 -8.95 -27.37
C ASN A 281 -8.50 -10.34 -27.89
N PRO A 282 -8.96 -10.80 -29.07
CA PRO A 282 -8.58 -12.09 -29.63
C PRO A 282 -7.07 -12.34 -29.76
N PHE A 283 -6.27 -11.31 -30.06
CA PHE A 283 -4.82 -11.40 -30.14
C PHE A 283 -4.20 -11.72 -28.78
N TRP A 284 -4.58 -10.97 -27.74
CA TRP A 284 -4.07 -11.18 -26.39
C TRP A 284 -4.60 -12.47 -25.76
N GLN A 285 -5.81 -12.91 -26.10
CA GLN A 285 -6.31 -14.23 -25.72
C GLN A 285 -5.42 -15.35 -26.27
N PHE A 286 -4.98 -15.24 -27.53
CA PHE A 286 -4.08 -16.22 -28.13
C PHE A 286 -2.73 -16.26 -27.42
N VAL A 287 -2.13 -15.09 -27.16
CA VAL A 287 -0.84 -14.98 -26.45
C VAL A 287 -0.94 -15.52 -25.02
N ALA A 288 -2.01 -15.16 -24.29
CA ALA A 288 -2.27 -15.66 -22.95
C ALA A 288 -2.48 -17.18 -22.89
N ALA A 289 -3.24 -17.72 -23.86
CA ALA A 289 -3.52 -19.15 -23.93
C ALA A 289 -2.28 -20.01 -24.17
N PHE A 290 -1.22 -19.43 -24.75
CA PHE A 290 0.08 -20.09 -24.89
C PHE A 290 0.79 -20.29 -23.54
N LEU A 291 0.53 -19.41 -22.56
CA LEU A 291 1.10 -19.52 -21.20
C LEU A 291 0.26 -20.43 -20.30
N ALA A 292 -1.03 -20.15 -20.19
CA ALA A 292 -2.01 -21.00 -19.53
C ALA A 292 -3.42 -20.61 -19.98
N LYS A 293 -4.16 -21.56 -20.56
CA LYS A 293 -5.55 -21.35 -20.98
C LYS A 293 -6.47 -21.38 -19.75
N PRO A 294 -7.21 -20.30 -19.44
CA PRO A 294 -8.14 -20.30 -18.32
C PRO A 294 -9.25 -21.33 -18.49
N THR A 295 -9.60 -22.01 -17.40
CA THR A 295 -10.75 -22.93 -17.38
C THR A 295 -12.07 -22.15 -17.31
N GLN A 296 -13.19 -22.78 -17.69
CA GLN A 296 -14.51 -22.15 -17.56
C GLN A 296 -14.85 -21.80 -16.11
N GLN A 297 -14.47 -22.67 -15.17
CA GLN A 297 -14.64 -22.43 -13.74
C GLN A 297 -13.86 -21.19 -13.28
N GLN A 298 -12.61 -21.03 -13.75
CA GLN A 298 -11.78 -19.89 -13.40
C GLN A 298 -12.32 -18.58 -14.01
N ILE A 299 -12.80 -18.62 -15.26
CA ILE A 299 -13.45 -17.47 -15.91
C ILE A 299 -14.70 -17.04 -15.13
N GLN A 300 -15.54 -17.99 -14.72
CA GLN A 300 -16.73 -17.71 -13.93
C GLN A 300 -16.39 -17.15 -12.54
N CYS A 301 -15.38 -17.72 -11.88
CA CYS A 301 -14.94 -17.28 -10.56
C CYS A 301 -14.38 -15.85 -10.60
N GLN A 302 -13.55 -15.53 -11.59
CA GLN A 302 -12.93 -14.20 -11.72
C GLN A 302 -13.90 -13.13 -12.26
N ALA A 303 -15.08 -13.51 -12.74
CA ALA A 303 -16.03 -12.57 -13.33
C ALA A 303 -16.33 -11.39 -12.37
N PRO A 304 -16.44 -10.15 -12.89
CA PRO A 304 -16.44 -9.77 -14.30
C PRO A 304 -15.04 -9.55 -14.92
N LYS A 305 -13.94 -9.88 -14.21
CA LYS A 305 -12.57 -9.64 -14.68
C LYS A 305 -12.25 -10.50 -15.93
N PRO A 306 -11.96 -9.89 -17.09
CA PRO A 306 -11.45 -10.65 -18.23
C PRO A 306 -10.00 -11.06 -17.94
N ILE A 307 -9.74 -12.36 -17.87
CA ILE A 307 -8.41 -12.89 -17.53
C ILE A 307 -7.43 -12.64 -18.69
N LEU A 308 -6.34 -11.93 -18.40
CA LEU A 308 -5.18 -11.80 -19.29
C LEU A 308 -4.11 -12.84 -18.95
N LEU A 309 -3.76 -13.01 -17.67
CA LEU A 309 -2.76 -13.98 -17.23
C LEU A 309 -3.33 -14.83 -16.10
N ASP A 310 -3.47 -16.15 -16.33
CA ASP A 310 -3.95 -17.10 -15.32
C ASP A 310 -2.79 -17.64 -14.48
N VAL A 311 -2.16 -16.74 -13.73
CA VAL A 311 -0.89 -16.99 -13.02
C VAL A 311 -0.97 -18.11 -11.98
N GLY A 312 -2.16 -18.46 -11.50
CA GLY A 312 -2.37 -19.60 -10.61
C GLY A 312 -2.24 -20.97 -11.28
N LEU A 313 -2.41 -21.05 -12.60
CA LEU A 313 -2.34 -22.29 -13.36
C LEU A 313 -1.02 -22.47 -14.12
N ILE A 314 -0.17 -21.44 -14.21
CA ILE A 314 1.10 -21.54 -14.93
C ILE A 314 2.07 -22.48 -14.20
N LYS A 315 2.71 -23.36 -14.96
CA LYS A 315 3.69 -24.36 -14.52
C LYS A 315 4.94 -24.29 -15.41
N PRO A 316 6.12 -24.78 -14.96
CA PRO A 316 6.39 -25.48 -13.70
C PRO A 316 6.76 -24.57 -12.51
N ILE A 317 7.07 -23.30 -12.76
CA ILE A 317 7.48 -22.33 -11.73
C ILE A 317 6.25 -21.58 -11.22
N GLU A 318 6.18 -21.30 -9.93
CA GLU A 318 5.12 -20.47 -9.34
C GLU A 318 5.29 -18.99 -9.75
N TRP A 319 4.24 -18.41 -10.33
CA TRP A 319 4.26 -17.02 -10.75
C TRP A 319 3.90 -16.06 -9.63
N VAL A 320 3.13 -16.50 -8.65
CA VAL A 320 2.68 -15.73 -7.50
C VAL A 320 2.56 -16.64 -6.26
N PRO A 321 2.67 -16.12 -5.04
CA PRO A 321 2.43 -16.90 -3.84
C PRO A 321 0.93 -17.17 -3.65
N PHE A 322 0.59 -18.38 -3.21
CA PHE A 322 -0.79 -18.80 -2.93
C PHE A 322 -1.14 -18.76 -1.44
N VAL A 323 -0.14 -19.03 -0.60
CA VAL A 323 -0.25 -19.03 0.85
C VAL A 323 0.29 -17.71 1.37
N LEU A 324 -0.59 -16.85 1.89
CA LEU A 324 -0.24 -15.48 2.29
C LEU A 324 -0.21 -15.29 3.81
N PRO A 325 0.76 -14.51 4.33
CA PRO A 325 0.84 -14.20 5.75
C PRO A 325 -0.22 -13.17 6.14
N HIS A 326 -0.98 -13.48 7.20
CA HIS A 326 -1.91 -12.54 7.83
C HIS A 326 -1.46 -12.32 9.26
N GLN A 327 -1.43 -11.06 9.70
CA GLN A 327 -0.91 -10.72 11.03
C GLN A 327 -1.69 -9.59 11.67
N ILE A 328 -1.92 -9.71 12.97
CA ILE A 328 -2.47 -8.64 13.81
C ILE A 328 -1.57 -8.50 15.03
N PHE A 329 -1.09 -7.28 15.30
CA PHE A 329 -0.45 -6.91 16.55
C PHE A 329 -1.42 -6.09 17.40
N GLN A 330 -1.34 -6.28 18.71
CA GLN A 330 -1.98 -5.46 19.70
C GLN A 330 -0.90 -4.84 20.59
N ILE A 331 -0.93 -3.51 20.74
CA ILE A 331 -0.09 -2.74 21.66
C ILE A 331 -1.03 -1.89 22.51
N GLY A 332 -1.34 -2.37 23.73
CA GLY A 332 -2.35 -1.77 24.57
C GLY A 332 -3.72 -1.73 23.89
N GLN A 333 -4.21 -0.53 23.63
CA GLN A 333 -5.48 -0.28 22.92
C GLN A 333 -5.34 -0.17 21.38
N LEU A 334 -4.11 -0.14 20.84
CA LEU A 334 -3.85 -0.07 19.41
C LEU A 334 -3.83 -1.47 18.80
N PHE A 335 -4.47 -1.63 17.63
CA PHE A 335 -4.37 -2.81 16.78
C PHE A 335 -3.74 -2.43 15.44
N MET A 336 -2.68 -3.15 15.04
CA MET A 336 -2.04 -2.99 13.74
C MET A 336 -2.26 -4.26 12.93
N VAL A 337 -2.70 -4.13 11.68
CA VAL A 337 -3.07 -5.26 10.82
C VAL A 337 -2.12 -5.27 9.63
N GLY A 338 -1.30 -6.32 9.54
CA GLY A 338 -0.45 -6.58 8.38
C GLY A 338 -1.25 -7.30 7.31
N VAL A 339 -1.50 -6.63 6.19
CA VAL A 339 -2.20 -7.19 5.02
C VAL A 339 -1.19 -7.46 3.89
N PRO A 340 -1.26 -8.63 3.23
CA PRO A 340 -0.31 -9.01 2.18
C PRO A 340 -0.74 -8.50 0.79
N GLY A 341 -0.88 -7.18 0.65
CA GLY A 341 -1.18 -6.52 -0.63
C GLY A 341 -1.82 -5.14 -0.47
N GLU A 342 -2.12 -4.50 -1.61
CA GLU A 342 -2.46 -3.07 -1.61
C GLU A 342 -3.96 -2.84 -1.53
N PHE A 343 -4.43 -2.52 -0.33
CA PHE A 343 -5.83 -2.27 -0.08
C PHE A 343 -6.23 -0.88 -0.58
N SER A 344 -7.30 -0.79 -1.37
CA SER A 344 -7.90 0.50 -1.71
C SER A 344 -8.48 1.18 -0.46
N THR A 345 -8.78 2.46 -0.59
CA THR A 345 -9.36 3.31 0.47
C THR A 345 -10.55 2.60 1.13
N MET A 346 -11.56 2.20 0.36
CA MET A 346 -12.75 1.54 0.92
C MET A 346 -12.50 0.13 1.43
N SER A 347 -11.60 -0.65 0.82
CA SER A 347 -11.23 -1.97 1.33
C SER A 347 -10.58 -1.86 2.71
N GLY A 348 -9.68 -0.88 2.91
CA GLY A 348 -9.09 -0.58 4.21
C GLY A 348 -10.11 -0.15 5.26
N ARG A 349 -11.01 0.78 4.90
CA ARG A 349 -12.11 1.24 5.77
C ARG A 349 -12.98 0.08 6.26
N ARG A 350 -13.47 -0.77 5.34
CA ARG A 350 -14.32 -1.92 5.67
C ARG A 350 -13.60 -2.95 6.54
N LEU A 351 -12.33 -3.22 6.28
CA LEU A 351 -11.53 -4.14 7.11
C LEU A 351 -11.37 -3.59 8.53
N LYS A 352 -11.03 -2.30 8.68
CA LYS A 352 -10.91 -1.62 9.98
C LYS A 352 -12.22 -1.73 10.78
N ILE A 353 -13.35 -1.41 10.17
CA ILE A 353 -14.69 -1.51 10.81
C ILE A 353 -15.00 -2.96 11.21
N THR A 354 -14.76 -3.93 10.33
CA THR A 354 -15.02 -5.35 10.60
C THR A 354 -14.23 -5.84 11.80
N ILE A 355 -12.94 -5.47 11.88
CA ILE A 355 -12.08 -5.85 13.01
C ILE A 355 -12.54 -5.16 14.29
N GLN A 356 -12.87 -3.87 14.24
CA GLN A 356 -13.38 -3.13 15.40
C GLN A 356 -14.67 -3.77 15.95
N GLN A 357 -15.61 -4.14 15.09
CA GLN A 357 -16.84 -4.84 15.48
C GLN A 357 -16.52 -6.19 16.12
N ALA A 358 -15.65 -7.01 15.50
CA ALA A 358 -15.25 -8.30 16.06
C ALA A 358 -14.60 -8.17 17.45
N LEU A 359 -13.77 -7.14 17.67
CA LEU A 359 -13.16 -6.84 18.96
C LEU A 359 -14.18 -6.38 20.01
N GLN A 360 -15.20 -5.60 19.60
CA GLN A 360 -16.28 -5.19 20.50
C GLN A 360 -17.17 -6.37 20.89
N ASP A 361 -17.51 -7.24 19.95
CA ASP A 361 -18.32 -8.44 20.21
C ASP A 361 -17.60 -9.43 21.11
N ALA A 362 -16.28 -9.59 20.94
CA ALA A 362 -15.45 -10.41 21.81
C ALA A 362 -15.43 -9.91 23.26
N LYS A 363 -15.55 -8.59 23.49
CA LYS A 363 -15.64 -8.02 24.85
C LYS A 363 -17.00 -8.29 25.53
N LYS A 364 -18.08 -8.50 24.76
CA LYS A 364 -19.44 -8.71 25.29
C LYS A 364 -19.71 -10.16 25.70
N LYS A 365 -18.91 -11.13 25.24
CA LYS A 365 -19.05 -12.53 25.64
C LYS A 365 -18.32 -12.78 26.97
N PRO A 366 -19.00 -13.22 28.05
CA PRO A 366 -18.29 -13.67 29.25
C PRO A 366 -17.39 -14.85 28.86
N ARG A 367 -16.15 -14.84 29.37
CA ARG A 367 -15.16 -15.91 29.17
C ARG A 367 -15.60 -17.20 29.84
#